data_AF-A0A2S9FGZ3-F1
#
_entry.id   AF-A0A2S9FGZ3-F1
#
_cell.length_a   1.000
_cell.length_b   1.000
_cell.length_c   1.000
_cell.angle_alpha   90.00
_cell.angle_beta   90.00
_cell.angle_gamma   90.00
#
_symmetry.space_group_name_H-M   'P 1'
#
loop_
_entity.id
_entity.type
_entity.pdbx_description
1 polymer ?
#
loop_
_entity_poly.entity_id
_entity_poly.type
_entity_poly.pdbx_seq_one_letter_code
_entity_poly.pdbx_strand_id
1 'polypeptide(L)'
;MPHVITHSCCSDGSCVYACPVNCIHPSPDEPGFATAEMLYIDPVACVDCGACVSACPVGAIAADSKLTPDQLPFVELNAAFYP
;
A
#
# COMPACT_ATOMS: atom_id res chain seq x y z
N MET A 1 9.11 -9.71 -3.46
CA MET A 1 9.41 -8.65 -2.48
C MET A 1 8.13 -7.89 -2.20
N PRO A 2 7.95 -7.28 -1.01
CA PRO A 2 6.70 -6.59 -0.70
C PRO A 2 6.48 -5.38 -1.62
N HIS A 3 5.20 -5.11 -1.86
CA HIS A 3 4.78 -3.87 -2.52
C HIS A 3 4.66 -2.75 -1.49
N VAL A 4 4.89 -1.52 -1.92
CA VAL A 4 4.94 -0.33 -1.07
C VAL A 4 4.09 0.77 -1.67
N ILE A 5 3.27 1.42 -0.85
CA ILE A 5 2.50 2.61 -1.24
C ILE A 5 3.37 3.85 -1.00
N THR A 6 3.45 4.72 -2.02
CA THR A 6 4.28 5.93 -2.03
C THR A 6 3.44 7.21 -1.96
N HIS A 7 4.10 8.39 -2.03
CA HIS A 7 3.52 9.74 -1.89
C HIS A 7 2.25 10.03 -2.71
N SER A 8 2.01 9.32 -3.83
CA SER A 8 0.89 9.60 -4.73
C SER A 8 -0.43 8.92 -4.35
N CYS A 9 -0.55 8.36 -3.14
CA CYS A 9 -1.78 7.67 -2.71
C CYS A 9 -2.97 8.64 -2.68
N CYS A 10 -4.10 8.23 -3.26
CA CYS A 10 -5.35 9.01 -3.26
C CYS A 10 -6.42 8.45 -2.30
N SER A 11 -6.06 7.47 -1.47
CA SER A 11 -6.95 6.80 -0.49
C SER A 11 -8.30 6.33 -1.04
N ASP A 12 -8.37 5.96 -2.32
CA ASP A 12 -9.62 5.48 -2.96
C ASP A 12 -10.00 4.05 -2.53
N GLY A 13 -9.02 3.24 -2.11
CA GLY A 13 -9.26 1.88 -1.61
C GLY A 13 -9.38 0.79 -2.67
N SER A 14 -9.32 1.08 -3.98
CA SER A 14 -9.32 0.05 -5.04
C SER A 14 -8.26 -1.05 -4.85
N CYS A 15 -7.08 -0.69 -4.35
CA CYS A 15 -6.00 -1.66 -4.08
C CYS A 15 -6.34 -2.64 -2.95
N VAL A 16 -7.18 -2.26 -1.98
CA VAL A 16 -7.62 -3.10 -0.86
C VAL A 16 -8.42 -4.28 -1.40
N TYR A 17 -9.40 -4.02 -2.26
CA TYR A 17 -10.24 -5.06 -2.87
C TYR A 17 -9.48 -5.97 -3.85
N ALA A 18 -8.38 -5.48 -4.43
CA ALA A 18 -7.53 -6.26 -5.31
C ALA A 18 -6.55 -7.18 -4.56
N CYS A 19 -6.32 -6.95 -3.26
CA CYS A 19 -5.34 -7.69 -2.50
C CYS A 19 -5.88 -9.08 -2.07
N PRO A 20 -5.28 -10.20 -2.52
CA PRO A 20 -5.80 -11.54 -2.26
C PRO A 20 -5.62 -11.99 -0.80
N VAL A 21 -4.74 -11.33 -0.05
CA VAL A 21 -4.41 -11.64 1.35
C VAL A 21 -4.85 -10.54 2.31
N ASN A 22 -5.60 -9.54 1.81
CA ASN A 22 -6.11 -8.42 2.60
C ASN A 22 -5.05 -7.74 3.49
N CYS A 23 -3.87 -7.44 2.92
CA CYS A 23 -2.74 -6.86 3.64
C CYS A 23 -2.58 -5.34 3.43
N ILE A 24 -3.66 -4.62 3.13
CA ILE A 24 -3.64 -3.18 2.82
C ILE A 24 -4.64 -2.48 3.70
N HIS A 25 -4.16 -1.56 4.54
CA HIS A 25 -4.96 -0.90 5.56
C HIS A 25 -4.65 0.60 5.66
N PRO A 26 -5.58 1.43 6.15
CA PRO A 26 -6.94 1.05 6.52
C PRO A 26 -7.80 0.62 5.34
N SER A 27 -8.67 -0.36 5.54
CA SER A 27 -9.66 -0.80 4.54
C SER A 27 -10.91 0.10 4.60
N PRO A 28 -11.72 0.20 3.53
CA PRO A 28 -12.93 1.04 3.54
C PRO A 28 -13.93 0.76 4.66
N ASP A 29 -13.90 -0.45 5.22
CA ASP A 29 -14.76 -0.88 6.34
C ASP A 29 -14.15 -0.55 7.73
N GLU A 30 -12.93 -0.01 7.77
CA GLU A 30 -12.23 0.33 9.01
C GLU A 30 -12.41 1.80 9.42
N PRO A 31 -12.54 2.09 10.73
CA PRO A 31 -12.75 3.45 11.24
C PRO A 31 -11.69 4.48 10.82
N GLY A 32 -10.48 4.03 10.46
CA GLY A 32 -9.38 4.89 10.06
C GLY A 32 -9.40 5.35 8.60
N PHE A 33 -10.22 4.73 7.73
CA PHE A 33 -10.15 4.96 6.29
C PHE A 33 -10.51 6.38 5.88
N ALA A 34 -11.60 6.91 6.43
CA ALA A 34 -12.10 8.24 6.08
C ALA A 34 -11.14 9.38 6.45
N THR A 35 -10.19 9.13 7.34
CA THR A 35 -9.21 10.11 7.83
C THR A 35 -7.79 9.79 7.38
N ALA A 36 -7.57 8.69 6.66
CA ALA A 36 -6.25 8.26 6.25
C ALA A 36 -5.72 9.11 5.09
N GLU A 37 -4.58 9.77 5.31
CA GLU A 37 -3.87 10.48 4.25
C GLU A 37 -3.29 9.54 3.19
N MET A 38 -3.02 8.28 3.56
CA MET A 38 -2.61 7.22 2.67
C MET A 38 -2.94 5.84 3.26
N LEU A 39 -2.90 4.83 2.41
CA LEU A 39 -2.99 3.43 2.83
C LEU A 39 -1.58 2.81 2.93
N TYR A 40 -1.47 1.70 3.63
CA TYR A 40 -0.21 1.05 3.97
C TYR A 40 -0.28 -0.44 3.68
N ILE A 41 0.75 -0.99 3.05
CA ILE A 41 0.87 -2.43 2.77
C ILE A 41 1.70 -3.08 3.88
N ASP A 42 1.19 -4.15 4.47
CA ASP A 42 1.97 -4.97 5.41
C ASP A 42 3.05 -5.75 4.63
N PRO A 43 4.34 -5.46 4.85
CA PRO A 43 5.42 -6.13 4.13
C PRO A 43 5.57 -7.61 4.52
N VAL A 44 5.08 -8.03 5.69
CA VAL A 44 5.15 -9.41 6.19
C VAL A 44 4.07 -10.27 5.55
N ALA A 45 2.85 -9.75 5.45
CA ALA A 45 1.73 -10.47 4.83
C ALA A 45 1.71 -10.39 3.29
N CYS A 46 2.39 -9.42 2.68
CA CYS A 46 2.42 -9.26 1.23
C CYS A 46 3.04 -10.47 0.51
N VAL A 47 2.28 -11.06 -0.42
CA VAL A 47 2.69 -12.25 -1.21
C VAL A 47 3.23 -11.92 -2.61
N ASP A 48 3.56 -10.66 -2.89
CA ASP A 48 4.16 -10.22 -4.16
C ASP A 48 3.34 -10.59 -5.43
N CYS A 49 2.01 -10.52 -5.34
CA CYS A 49 1.13 -10.88 -6.47
C CYS A 49 0.97 -9.77 -7.54
N GLY A 50 1.27 -8.51 -7.20
CA GLY A 50 1.19 -7.37 -8.11
C GLY A 50 -0.22 -6.85 -8.44
N ALA A 51 -1.29 -7.47 -7.93
CA ALA A 51 -2.67 -7.08 -8.25
C ALA A 51 -3.00 -5.63 -7.85
N CYS A 52 -2.45 -5.17 -6.71
CA CYS A 52 -2.63 -3.82 -6.21
C CYS A 52 -2.00 -2.75 -7.13
N VAL A 53 -0.91 -3.07 -7.84
CA VAL A 53 -0.25 -2.15 -8.78
C VAL A 53 -1.17 -1.82 -9.95
N SER A 54 -1.81 -2.83 -10.53
CA SER A 54 -2.78 -2.64 -11.61
C SER A 54 -4.08 -1.98 -11.16
N ALA A 55 -4.47 -2.17 -9.90
CA ALA A 55 -5.70 -1.62 -9.36
C ALA A 55 -5.58 -0.14 -8.94
N CYS A 56 -4.36 0.35 -8.68
CA CYS A 56 -4.15 1.72 -8.23
C CYS A 56 -4.36 2.72 -9.39
N PRO A 57 -5.38 3.59 -9.34
CA PRO A 57 -5.71 4.50 -10.45
C PRO A 57 -4.63 5.55 -10.73
N VAL A 58 -3.81 5.86 -9.72
CA VAL A 58 -2.76 6.88 -9.75
C VAL A 58 -1.34 6.29 -9.80
N GLY A 59 -1.21 4.95 -9.87
CA GLY A 59 0.10 4.30 -9.93
C GLY A 59 1.01 4.54 -8.72
N ALA A 60 0.45 4.69 -7.52
CA ALA A 60 1.20 4.99 -6.30
C ALA A 60 1.91 3.76 -5.67
N ILE A 61 1.74 2.58 -6.24
CA ILE A 61 2.21 1.30 -5.66
C ILE A 61 3.30 0.71 -6.53
N ALA A 62 4.43 0.35 -5.92
CA ALA A 62 5.54 -0.31 -6.60
C ALA A 62 6.16 -1.39 -5.70
N ALA A 63 6.84 -2.36 -6.30
CA ALA A 63 7.73 -3.24 -5.54
C ALA A 63 8.86 -2.40 -4.92
N ASP A 64 9.22 -2.69 -3.69
CA ASP A 64 10.34 -2.07 -2.96
C ASP A 64 11.65 -2.01 -3.77
N SER A 65 11.97 -3.05 -4.55
CA SER A 65 13.13 -3.11 -5.46
C SER A 65 13.10 -2.14 -6.63
N LYS A 66 11.94 -1.54 -6.92
CA LYS A 66 11.72 -0.61 -8.03
C LYS A 66 11.55 0.84 -7.56
N LEU A 67 11.70 1.09 -6.25
CA LEU A 67 11.58 2.43 -5.69
C LEU A 67 12.76 3.31 -6.08
N THR A 68 12.47 4.58 -6.34
CA THR A 68 13.51 5.60 -6.46
C THR A 68 14.07 5.97 -5.08
N PRO A 69 15.25 6.60 -4.98
CA PRO A 69 15.82 7.01 -3.70
C PRO A 69 14.86 7.85 -2.83
N ASP A 70 14.08 8.73 -3.46
CA ASP A 70 13.10 9.59 -2.78
C ASP A 70 11.89 8.79 -2.24
N GLN A 71 11.66 7.58 -2.75
CA GLN A 71 10.57 6.70 -2.33
C GLN A 71 10.99 5.68 -1.27
N LEU A 72 12.29 5.49 -1.02
CA LEU A 72 12.78 4.53 -0.02
C LEU A 72 12.22 4.75 1.40
N PRO A 73 11.99 5.99 1.89
CA PRO A 73 11.39 6.20 3.21
C PRO A 73 9.99 5.58 3.36
N PHE A 74 9.27 5.38 2.26
CA PHE A 74 7.94 4.77 2.30
C PHE A 74 7.96 3.29 2.69
N VAL A 75 9.09 2.59 2.53
CA VAL A 75 9.23 1.20 2.98
C VAL A 75 9.00 1.12 4.49
N GLU A 76 9.72 1.94 5.25
CA GLU A 76 9.61 2.00 6.70
C GLU A 76 8.26 2.57 7.12
N LEU A 77 7.73 3.56 6.40
CA LEU A 77 6.41 4.15 6.68
C LEU A 77 5.28 3.11 6.56
N ASN A 78 5.32 2.26 5.53
CA ASN A 78 4.34 1.20 5.34
C ASN A 78 4.46 0.15 6.44
N ALA A 79 5.69 -0.26 6.78
CA ALA A 79 5.94 -1.22 7.85
C ALA A 79 5.49 -0.70 9.22
N ALA A 80 5.77 0.57 9.54
CA ALA A 80 5.48 1.19 10.84
C ALA A 80 3.99 1.37 11.13
N PHE A 81 3.12 1.26 10.12
CA PHE A 81 1.67 1.23 10.34
C PHE A 81 1.22 -0.06 11.05
N TYR A 82 1.97 -1.16 10.87
CA TYR A 82 1.65 -2.46 11.44
C TYR A 82 2.51 -2.73 12.70
N PRO A 83 1.92 -3.34 13.74
CA PRO A 83 2.58 -3.61 15.01
C PRO A 83 3.62 -4.75 14.96
#